data_AF-A0A814CIS2-F1
#
_entry.id   AF-A0A814CIS2-F1
#
_cell.length_a   1.000
_cell.length_b   1.000
_cell.length_c   1.000
_cell.angle_alpha   90.00
_cell.angle_beta   90.00
_cell.angle_gamma   90.00
#
_symmetry.space_group_name_H-M   'P 1'
#
loop_
_entity.id
_entity.type
_entity.pdbx_description
1 polymer ?
#
loop_
_entity_poly.entity_id
_entity_poly.type
_entity_poly.pdbx_seq_one_letter_code
_entity_poly.pdbx_strand_id
1 'polypeptide(L)'
;MNDIEEICFLLEHFTQMTYLKIDSINTINIELFLRIILLKIQTKPNHQLKLLSFYISAADDKMIETLQTMIDFEKLLFNYTIKRSMENIILKWK
;
A
#
# COMPACT_ATOMS: atom_id res chain seq x y z
N MET A 1 -3.44 18.94 -0.48
CA MET A 1 -3.67 18.30 0.83
C MET A 1 -3.68 16.83 0.54
N ASN A 2 -2.62 16.19 0.98
CA ASN A 2 -1.91 15.12 0.26
C ASN A 2 -2.70 13.82 0.38
N ASP A 3 -2.93 13.05 -0.71
CA ASP A 3 -3.63 11.75 -0.67
C ASP A 3 -3.09 10.85 0.47
N ILE A 4 -1.78 10.97 0.73
CA ILE A 4 -1.05 10.29 1.82
C ILE A 4 -1.56 10.70 3.21
N GLU A 5 -1.84 11.99 3.46
CA GLU A 5 -2.32 12.49 4.75
C GLU A 5 -3.71 11.94 5.07
N GLU A 6 -4.61 11.91 4.09
CA GLU A 6 -5.95 11.36 4.25
C GLU A 6 -5.89 9.85 4.53
N ILE A 7 -5.06 9.12 3.80
CA ILE A 7 -4.88 7.68 4.04
C ILE A 7 -4.25 7.46 5.42
N CYS A 8 -3.24 8.25 5.81
CA CYS A 8 -2.65 8.16 7.14
C CYS A 8 -3.69 8.41 8.24
N PHE A 9 -4.57 9.39 8.04
CA PHE A 9 -5.67 9.67 8.96
C PHE A 9 -6.61 8.47 9.08
N LEU A 10 -6.99 7.84 7.95
CA LEU A 10 -7.84 6.65 7.96
C LEU A 10 -7.17 5.48 8.72
N LEU A 11 -5.89 5.23 8.45
CA LEU A 11 -5.13 4.17 9.13
C LEU A 11 -4.96 4.43 10.64
N GLU A 12 -4.96 5.69 11.06
CA GLU A 12 -4.88 6.05 12.48
C GLU A 12 -6.20 5.84 13.23
N HIS A 13 -7.33 6.15 12.59
CA HIS A 13 -8.63 6.19 13.26
C HIS A 13 -9.43 4.89 13.07
N PHE A 14 -9.20 4.13 12.00
CA PHE A 14 -9.94 2.93 11.65
C PHE A 14 -9.09 1.66 11.82
N THR A 15 -8.63 1.38 13.05
CA THR A 15 -7.74 0.23 13.35
C THR A 15 -8.34 -1.14 13.03
N GLN A 16 -9.67 -1.26 13.02
CA GLN A 16 -10.41 -2.48 12.66
C GLN A 16 -10.62 -2.65 11.15
N MET A 17 -10.18 -1.68 10.34
CA MET A 17 -10.29 -1.76 8.89
C MET A 17 -9.41 -2.91 8.36
N THR A 18 -10.06 -3.88 7.70
CA THR A 18 -9.38 -5.06 7.13
C THR A 18 -9.00 -4.88 5.66
N TYR A 19 -9.65 -3.93 4.98
CA TYR A 19 -9.46 -3.61 3.57
C TYR A 19 -9.45 -2.10 3.35
N LEU A 20 -8.50 -1.62 2.55
CA LEU A 20 -8.45 -0.25 2.06
C LEU A 20 -8.32 -0.24 0.54
N LYS A 21 -9.22 0.48 -0.12
CA LYS A 21 -9.15 0.77 -1.56
C LYS A 21 -8.88 2.25 -1.76
N ILE A 22 -7.97 2.56 -2.66
CA ILE A 22 -7.64 3.93 -3.06
C ILE A 22 -7.87 4.03 -4.56
N ASP A 23 -8.91 4.76 -4.96
CA ASP A 23 -9.38 4.79 -6.34
C ASP A 23 -8.49 5.61 -7.28
N SER A 24 -7.60 6.44 -6.74
CA SER A 24 -6.57 7.12 -7.50
C SER A 24 -5.48 7.59 -6.55
N ILE A 25 -4.23 7.37 -6.93
CA ILE A 25 -3.09 8.00 -6.28
C ILE A 25 -2.50 8.99 -7.27
N ASN A 26 -2.51 10.28 -6.94
CA ASN A 26 -1.90 11.31 -7.79
C ASN A 26 -0.42 11.51 -7.46
N THR A 27 0.31 10.43 -7.18
CA THR A 27 1.73 10.51 -6.80
C THR A 27 2.63 10.14 -7.96
N ILE A 28 3.54 11.06 -8.27
CA ILE A 28 4.64 10.86 -9.22
C ILE A 28 5.57 9.71 -8.76
N ASN A 29 5.57 9.39 -7.46
CA ASN A 29 6.42 8.36 -6.87
C ASN A 29 5.61 7.35 -6.04
N ILE A 30 5.25 6.24 -6.68
CA ILE A 30 4.48 5.17 -6.04
C ILE A 30 5.27 4.42 -4.96
N GLU A 31 6.59 4.29 -5.12
CA GLU A 31 7.43 3.60 -4.14
C GLU A 31 7.43 4.38 -2.82
N LEU A 32 7.60 5.70 -2.89
CA LEU A 32 7.54 6.57 -1.71
C LEU A 32 6.17 6.50 -1.05
N PHE A 33 5.10 6.55 -1.85
CA PHE A 33 3.74 6.39 -1.36
C PHE A 33 3.59 5.09 -0.56
N LEU A 34 3.92 3.95 -1.18
CA LEU A 34 3.70 2.64 -0.57
C LEU A 34 4.57 2.47 0.68
N ARG A 35 5.81 2.97 0.63
CA ARG A 35 6.73 2.96 1.77
C ARG A 35 6.14 3.68 2.98
N ILE A 36 5.61 4.90 2.79
CA ILE A 36 5.01 5.67 3.88
C ILE A 36 3.82 4.91 4.49
N ILE A 37 2.94 4.37 3.64
CA ILE A 37 1.77 3.63 4.10
C ILE A 37 2.16 2.37 4.89
N LEU A 38 3.11 1.58 4.39
CA LEU A 38 3.55 0.37 5.07
C LEU A 38 4.26 0.67 6.40
N LEU A 39 5.11 1.69 6.45
CA LEU A 39 5.72 2.14 7.71
C LEU A 39 4.66 2.59 8.72
N LYS A 40 3.60 3.28 8.26
CA LYS A 40 2.49 3.70 9.12
C LYS A 40 1.75 2.50 9.70
N ILE A 41 1.53 1.46 8.92
CA ILE A 41 0.90 0.21 9.38
C ILE A 41 1.80 -0.52 10.38
N GLN A 42 3.09 -0.67 10.07
CA GLN A 42 4.04 -1.35 10.95
C GLN A 42 4.17 -0.70 12.33
N THR A 43 4.07 0.63 12.40
CA THR A 43 4.12 1.38 13.67
C THR A 43 2.83 1.26 14.51
N LYS A 44 1.79 0.58 14.00
CA LYS A 44 0.50 0.39 14.66
C LYS A 44 0.23 -1.10 14.92
N PRO A 45 0.64 -1.65 16.07
CA PRO A 45 0.56 -3.10 16.34
C PRO A 45 -0.86 -3.69 16.38
N ASN A 46 -1.89 -2.85 16.48
CA ASN A 46 -3.30 -3.27 16.55
C ASN A 46 -4.07 -3.09 15.24
N HIS A 47 -3.41 -2.72 14.14
CA HIS A 47 -4.11 -2.55 12.87
C HIS A 47 -4.46 -3.91 12.25
N GLN A 48 -5.71 -4.09 11.85
CA GLN A 48 -6.20 -5.33 11.22
C GLN A 48 -6.16 -5.30 9.69
N LEU A 49 -5.46 -4.35 9.07
CA LEU A 49 -5.44 -4.24 7.61
C LEU A 49 -4.71 -5.45 7.05
N LYS A 50 -5.34 -6.13 6.09
CA LYS A 50 -4.77 -7.31 5.42
C LYS A 50 -4.77 -7.17 3.92
N LEU A 51 -5.41 -6.13 3.39
CA LEU A 51 -5.54 -5.91 1.97
C LEU A 51 -5.53 -4.41 1.67
N LEU A 52 -4.58 -3.99 0.84
CA LEU A 52 -4.47 -2.66 0.27
C LEU A 52 -4.57 -2.76 -1.24
N SER A 53 -5.49 -2.00 -1.84
CA SER A 53 -5.66 -1.91 -3.29
C SER A 53 -5.58 -0.46 -3.71
N PHE A 54 -4.82 -0.16 -4.75
CA PHE A 54 -4.73 1.19 -5.29
C PHE A 54 -4.64 1.21 -6.81
N TYR A 55 -5.33 2.18 -7.41
CA TYR A 55 -5.37 2.40 -8.85
C TYR A 55 -4.17 3.24 -9.32
N ILE A 56 -3.54 2.79 -10.40
CA ILE A 56 -2.51 3.50 -11.15
C ILE A 56 -2.73 3.20 -12.63
N SER A 57 -3.06 4.23 -13.41
CA SER A 57 -3.32 4.10 -14.85
C SER A 57 -2.13 3.49 -15.62
N ALA A 58 -0.91 3.75 -15.19
CA ALA A 58 0.32 3.23 -15.78
C ALA A 58 0.87 1.98 -15.05
N ALA A 59 0.04 1.25 -14.30
CA ALA A 59 0.48 0.03 -13.63
C ALA A 59 0.91 -1.02 -14.66
N ASP A 60 2.17 -1.46 -14.56
CA ASP A 60 2.74 -2.55 -15.34
C ASP A 60 3.43 -3.57 -14.44
N ASP A 61 3.89 -4.67 -15.03
CA ASP A 61 4.51 -5.76 -14.28
C ASP A 61 5.88 -5.36 -13.72
N LYS A 62 6.60 -4.45 -14.40
CA LYS A 62 7.88 -3.90 -13.92
C LYS A 62 7.71 -3.09 -12.64
N MET A 63 6.62 -2.34 -12.53
CA MET A 63 6.26 -1.60 -11.32
C MET A 63 6.00 -2.55 -10.17
N ILE A 64 5.33 -3.69 -10.41
CA ILE A 64 5.13 -4.72 -9.38
C ILE A 64 6.47 -5.27 -8.89
N GLU A 65 7.38 -5.64 -9.79
CA GLU A 65 8.71 -6.13 -9.44
C GLU A 65 9.51 -5.10 -8.63
N THR A 66 9.43 -3.83 -9.01
CA THR A 66 10.10 -2.73 -8.32
C THR A 66 9.57 -2.56 -6.90
N LEU A 67 8.23 -2.52 -6.75
CA LEU A 67 7.60 -2.42 -5.43
C LEU A 67 7.90 -3.64 -4.56
N GLN A 68 7.88 -4.84 -5.14
CA GLN A 68 8.22 -6.07 -4.42
C GLN A 68 9.67 -6.03 -3.91
N THR A 69 10.62 -5.67 -4.78
CA THR A 69 12.03 -5.54 -4.42
C THR A 69 12.22 -4.54 -3.28
N MET A 70 11.53 -3.40 -3.33
CA MET A 70 11.58 -2.37 -2.28
C MET A 70 11.02 -2.89 -0.95
N ILE A 71 9.86 -3.56 -0.96
CA ILE A 71 9.24 -4.13 0.25
C ILE A 71 10.16 -5.18 0.88
N ASP A 72 10.76 -6.06 0.07
CA ASP A 72 11.64 -7.13 0.53
C ASP A 72 12.96 -6.59 1.07
N PHE A 73 13.58 -5.65 0.35
CA PHE A 73 14.85 -5.03 0.74
C PHE A 73 14.71 -4.27 2.07
N GLU A 74 13.63 -3.50 2.22
CA GLU A 74 13.37 -2.68 3.41
C GLU A 74 12.62 -3.43 4.52
N LYS A 75 12.23 -4.68 4.27
CA LYS A 75 11.46 -5.54 5.21
C LYS A 75 10.18 -4.86 5.71
N LEU A 76 9.46 -4.19 4.81
CA LEU A 76 8.27 -3.41 5.13
C LEU A 76 7.03 -4.29 5.35
N LEU A 77 7.02 -5.52 4.86
CA LEU A 77 5.90 -6.43 5.02
C LEU A 77 6.38 -7.88 4.97
N PHE A 78 5.77 -8.75 5.78
CA PHE A 78 6.07 -10.18 5.81
C PHE A 78 4.86 -10.98 5.34
N ASN A 79 5.11 -12.15 4.76
CA ASN A 79 4.06 -13.09 4.31
C ASN A 79 2.99 -12.42 3.42
N TYR A 80 3.44 -11.60 2.47
CA TYR A 80 2.56 -10.84 1.60
C TYR A 80 2.52 -11.39 0.18
N THR A 81 1.54 -10.92 -0.57
CA THR A 81 1.42 -11.13 -2.02
C THR A 81 1.13 -9.79 -2.65
N ILE A 82 1.89 -9.44 -3.69
CA ILE A 82 1.62 -8.29 -4.54
C ILE A 82 1.22 -8.78 -5.93
N LYS A 83 0.18 -8.20 -6.51
CA LYS A 83 -0.24 -8.51 -7.88
C LYS A 83 -0.87 -7.31 -8.55
N ARG A 84 -0.79 -7.28 -9.88
CA ARG A 84 -1.56 -6.37 -10.72
C ARG A 84 -2.88 -7.01 -11.13
N SER A 85 -3.93 -6.21 -11.18
CA SER A 85 -5.24 -6.57 -11.71
C SER A 85 -5.79 -5.38 -12.49
N MET A 86 -5.71 -5.43 -13.82
CA MET A 86 -5.91 -4.26 -14.69
C MET A 86 -4.98 -3.11 -14.27
N GLU A 87 -5.53 -1.94 -13.97
CA GLU A 87 -4.81 -0.75 -13.50
C GLU A 87 -4.72 -0.69 -11.96
N ASN A 88 -5.04 -1.77 -11.25
CA ASN A 88 -4.94 -1.81 -9.79
C ASN A 88 -3.73 -2.65 -9.36
N ILE A 89 -3.01 -2.14 -8.37
CA ILE A 89 -2.03 -2.91 -7.60
C ILE A 89 -2.70 -3.36 -6.30
N ILE A 90 -2.62 -4.65 -6.03
CA ILE A 90 -3.24 -5.29 -4.88
C ILE A 90 -2.13 -5.92 -4.03
N LEU A 91 -2.06 -5.48 -2.78
CA LEU A 91 -1.18 -6.02 -1.75
C LEU A 91 -2.04 -6.73 -0.70
N LYS A 92 -1.70 -7.98 -0.38
CA LYS A 92 -2.41 -8.78 0.63
C LYS A 92 -1.41 -9.42 1.58
N TRP A 93 -1.69 -9.42 2.88
CA TRP A 93 -0.84 -10.06 3.90
C TRP A 93 -1.68 -10.67 5.03
N LYS A 94 -1.02 -11.41 5.93
CA LYS A 94 -1.66 -12.14 7.04
C LYS A 94 -1.70 -11.34 8.32
#